data_AF-A0A398API7-F1
#
_entry.id   AF-A0A398API7-F1
#
_cell.length_a   1.000
_cell.length_b   1.000
_cell.length_c   1.000
_cell.angle_alpha   90.00
_cell.angle_beta   90.00
_cell.angle_gamma   90.00
#
_symmetry.space_group_name_H-M   'P 1'
#
loop_
_entity.id
_entity.type
_entity.pdbx_description
1 polymer ?
#
loop_
_entity_poly.entity_id
_entity_poly.type
_entity_poly.pdbx_seq_one_letter_code
_entity_poly.pdbx_strand_id
1 'polypeptide(L)'
;MQGWGVDVSPSCLMCSGFDECMQHLFFDCTYIAEIWSHFCSRLHLSPSTLFEDCLRWLKAPTLDTNSILITKLLFQATIYLIWKERNSRLHSGICRPTQAIIHELKKTMSLKLDPRSRNMRLASSSSLTYLGTWLSFF
;
A
#
# COMPACT_ATOMS: atom_id res chain seq x y z
N MET A 1 -2.99 -15.38 -13.02
CA MET A 1 -1.60 -15.82 -12.73
C MET A 1 -1.54 -17.36 -12.63
N GLN A 2 -1.74 -18.08 -13.75
CA GLN A 2 -1.74 -19.55 -13.79
C GLN A 2 -0.43 -20.15 -14.36
N GLY A 3 0.60 -19.32 -14.61
CA GLY A 3 1.80 -19.74 -15.34
C GLY A 3 2.82 -20.59 -14.57
N TRP A 4 2.56 -20.97 -13.31
CA TRP A 4 3.56 -21.64 -12.45
C TRP A 4 3.21 -23.10 -12.11
N GLY A 5 2.19 -23.69 -12.75
CA GLY A 5 1.83 -25.11 -12.54
C GLY A 5 1.23 -25.44 -11.16
N VAL A 6 0.88 -24.42 -10.37
CA VAL A 6 0.12 -24.59 -9.12
C VAL A 6 -1.36 -24.48 -9.47
N ASP A 7 -2.13 -25.51 -9.16
CA ASP A 7 -3.59 -25.48 -9.26
C ASP A 7 -4.14 -24.61 -8.12
N VAL A 8 -4.31 -23.32 -8.42
CA VAL A 8 -4.88 -22.34 -7.49
C VAL A 8 -6.27 -22.00 -8.00
N SER A 9 -7.26 -22.08 -7.11
CA SER A 9 -8.60 -21.57 -7.40
C SER A 9 -8.50 -20.16 -8.00
N PRO A 10 -9.28 -19.86 -9.06
CA PRO A 10 -9.30 -18.52 -9.61
C PRO A 10 -9.81 -17.49 -8.60
N SER A 11 -10.56 -17.93 -7.58
CA SER A 11 -11.13 -17.07 -6.55
C SER A 11 -10.07 -16.44 -5.63
N CYS A 12 -10.28 -15.17 -5.30
CA CYS A 12 -9.42 -14.38 -4.44
C CYS A 12 -9.23 -14.99 -3.06
N LEU A 13 -7.98 -15.32 -2.70
CA LEU A 13 -7.64 -15.90 -1.39
C LEU A 13 -7.86 -14.91 -0.22
N MET A 14 -8.06 -13.62 -0.52
CA MET A 14 -8.23 -12.59 0.49
C MET A 14 -9.70 -12.35 0.88
N CYS A 15 -10.61 -12.29 -0.09
CA CYS A 15 -12.04 -12.02 0.15
C CYS A 15 -12.98 -13.16 -0.26
N SER A 16 -12.50 -14.15 -1.00
CA SER A 16 -13.27 -15.29 -1.52
C SER A 16 -14.50 -14.95 -2.39
N GLY A 17 -14.64 -13.69 -2.83
CA GLY A 17 -15.85 -13.21 -3.51
C GLY A 17 -15.78 -13.18 -5.04
N PHE A 18 -14.60 -12.95 -5.62
CA PHE A 18 -14.41 -12.78 -7.06
C PHE A 18 -13.07 -13.39 -7.49
N ASP A 19 -12.90 -13.55 -8.80
CA ASP A 19 -11.64 -14.06 -9.36
C ASP A 19 -10.48 -13.05 -9.23
N GLU A 20 -9.28 -13.58 -8.99
CA GLU A 20 -8.05 -12.79 -8.88
C GLU A 20 -7.66 -12.20 -10.24
N CYS A 21 -7.82 -10.90 -10.37
CA CYS A 21 -7.17 -10.09 -11.38
C CYS A 21 -6.45 -8.92 -10.71
N MET A 22 -5.60 -8.22 -11.47
CA MET A 22 -4.87 -7.07 -10.96
C MET A 22 -5.84 -5.99 -10.42
N GLN A 23 -6.88 -5.67 -11.17
CA GLN A 23 -7.91 -4.72 -10.75
C GLN A 23 -8.55 -5.13 -9.41
N HIS A 24 -8.95 -6.41 -9.27
CA HIS A 24 -9.52 -6.93 -8.04
C HIS A 24 -8.53 -6.88 -6.86
N LEU A 25 -7.30 -7.38 -7.04
CA LEU A 25 -6.30 -7.44 -5.97
C LEU A 25 -5.89 -6.06 -5.44
N PHE A 26 -6.07 -4.99 -6.23
CA PHE A 26 -5.68 -3.63 -5.82
C PHE A 26 -6.84 -2.75 -5.38
N PHE A 27 -8.05 -2.92 -5.94
CA PHE A 27 -9.15 -1.97 -5.72
C PHE A 27 -10.47 -2.64 -5.37
N ASP A 28 -10.85 -3.74 -6.03
CA ASP A 28 -12.19 -4.31 -5.84
C ASP A 28 -12.27 -5.34 -4.70
N CYS A 29 -11.13 -5.88 -4.26
CA CYS A 29 -11.07 -6.81 -3.14
C CYS A 29 -11.44 -6.07 -1.85
N THR A 30 -12.54 -6.46 -1.21
CA THR A 30 -13.04 -5.82 0.02
C THR A 30 -11.99 -5.75 1.13
N TYR A 31 -11.17 -6.80 1.27
CA TYR A 31 -10.06 -6.86 2.22
C TYR A 31 -8.99 -5.78 1.94
N ILE A 32 -8.65 -5.57 0.66
CA ILE A 32 -7.66 -4.56 0.25
C ILE A 32 -8.24 -3.15 0.24
N ALA A 33 -9.51 -3.00 -0.15
CA ALA A 33 -10.23 -1.74 -0.13
C ALA A 33 -10.30 -1.14 1.28
N GLU A 34 -10.48 -1.96 2.31
CA GLU A 34 -10.45 -1.51 3.71
C GLU A 34 -9.07 -0.95 4.10
N ILE A 35 -7.99 -1.64 3.70
CA ILE A 35 -6.61 -1.19 3.92
C ILE A 35 -6.37 0.14 3.19
N TRP A 36 -6.74 0.24 1.91
CA TRP A 36 -6.58 1.48 1.15
C TRP A 36 -7.38 2.63 1.75
N SER A 37 -8.64 2.40 2.11
CA SER A 37 -9.50 3.41 2.74
C SER A 37 -8.89 3.98 4.02
N HIS A 38 -8.26 3.14 4.85
CA HIS A 38 -7.55 3.60 6.04
C HIS A 38 -6.46 4.64 5.74
N PHE A 39 -5.62 4.41 4.72
CA PHE A 39 -4.54 5.33 4.41
C PHE A 39 -5.00 6.52 3.57
N CYS A 40 -5.87 6.31 2.59
CA CYS A 40 -6.38 7.37 1.73
C CYS A 40 -7.17 8.42 2.52
N SER A 41 -8.02 8.00 3.46
CA SER A 41 -8.77 8.94 4.30
C SER A 41 -7.86 9.82 5.17
N ARG A 42 -6.78 9.24 5.73
CA ARG A 42 -5.83 9.96 6.60
C ARG A 42 -4.88 10.87 5.84
N LEU A 43 -4.54 10.51 4.61
CA LEU A 43 -3.69 11.29 3.72
C LEU A 43 -4.49 12.27 2.84
N HIS A 44 -5.81 12.33 2.99
CA HIS A 44 -6.73 13.11 2.14
C HIS A 44 -6.56 12.81 0.64
N LEU A 45 -6.32 11.55 0.30
CA LEU A 45 -6.13 11.08 -1.07
C LEU A 45 -7.44 10.55 -1.64
N SER A 46 -7.66 10.83 -2.93
CA SER A 46 -8.73 10.24 -3.72
C SER A 46 -8.13 9.62 -4.98
N PRO A 47 -7.51 8.43 -4.88
CA PRO A 47 -6.95 7.75 -6.04
C PRO A 47 -8.07 7.28 -6.98
N SER A 48 -7.74 7.13 -8.27
CA SER A 48 -8.64 6.43 -9.19
C SER A 48 -8.83 4.98 -8.71
N THR A 49 -10.05 4.48 -8.88
CA THR A 49 -10.38 3.08 -8.60
C THR A 49 -9.91 2.14 -9.71
N LEU A 50 -9.51 2.65 -10.87
CA LEU A 50 -8.93 1.85 -11.94
C LEU A 50 -7.41 1.78 -11.79
N PHE A 51 -6.85 0.58 -11.89
CA PHE A 51 -5.42 0.36 -11.62
C PHE A 51 -4.50 1.22 -12.50
N GLU A 52 -4.72 1.22 -13.81
CA GLU A 52 -3.92 2.01 -14.74
C GLU A 52 -4.03 3.52 -14.50
N ASP A 53 -5.23 3.99 -14.15
CA ASP A 53 -5.45 5.40 -13.86
C ASP A 53 -4.85 5.80 -12.52
N CYS A 54 -4.84 4.90 -11.53
CA CYS A 54 -4.15 5.10 -10.27
C CYS A 54 -2.63 5.24 -10.49
N LEU A 55 -2.05 4.41 -11.37
CA LEU A 55 -0.63 4.56 -11.75
C LEU A 55 -0.34 5.90 -12.43
N ARG A 56 -1.26 6.43 -13.25
CA ARG A 56 -1.13 7.76 -13.85
C ARG A 56 -1.26 8.85 -12.78
N TRP A 57 -2.24 8.72 -11.88
CA TRP A 57 -2.44 9.63 -10.76
C TRP A 57 -1.21 9.71 -9.84
N LEU A 58 -0.56 8.59 -9.53
CA LEU A 58 0.69 8.56 -8.75
C LEU A 58 1.85 9.31 -9.41
N LYS A 59 1.81 9.51 -10.73
CA LYS A 59 2.81 10.26 -11.49
C LYS A 59 2.44 11.74 -11.63
N ALA A 60 1.19 12.11 -11.36
CA ALA A 60 0.74 13.48 -11.49
C ALA A 60 1.34 14.37 -10.38
N PRO A 61 1.72 15.63 -10.69
CA PRO A 61 2.29 16.55 -9.72
C PRO A 61 1.20 17.24 -8.89
N THR A 62 0.34 16.48 -8.22
CA THR A 62 -0.84 16.99 -7.50
C THR A 62 -0.61 17.18 -6.00
N LEU A 63 0.55 16.75 -5.48
CA LEU A 63 0.89 16.75 -4.06
C LEU A 63 2.22 17.47 -3.83
N ASP A 64 2.44 17.94 -2.61
CA ASP A 64 3.76 18.42 -2.19
C ASP A 64 4.81 17.29 -2.24
N THR A 65 6.08 17.67 -2.26
CA THR A 65 7.22 16.74 -2.43
C THR A 65 7.26 15.62 -1.38
N ASN A 66 6.86 15.88 -0.13
CA ASN A 66 6.85 14.85 0.90
C ASN A 66 5.68 13.90 0.69
N SER A 67 4.48 14.45 0.50
CA SER A 67 3.26 13.66 0.31
C SER A 67 3.31 12.79 -0.94
N ILE A 68 3.89 13.27 -2.05
CA ILE A 68 4.05 12.44 -3.26
C ILE A 68 5.02 11.28 -3.03
N LEU A 69 6.11 11.48 -2.29
CA LEU A 69 7.06 10.41 -1.96
C LEU A 69 6.43 9.39 -1.02
N ILE A 70 5.76 9.86 0.03
CA ILE A 70 5.05 9.02 1.00
C ILE A 70 4.00 8.17 0.27
N THR A 71 3.21 8.76 -0.61
CA THR A 71 2.17 8.07 -1.37
C THR A 71 2.75 6.99 -2.28
N LYS A 72 3.84 7.29 -3.00
CA LYS A 72 4.55 6.30 -3.84
C LYS A 72 5.12 5.14 -3.03
N LEU A 73 5.74 5.43 -1.88
CA LEU A 73 6.30 4.41 -1.00
C LEU A 73 5.20 3.56 -0.36
N LEU A 74 4.07 4.18 0.02
CA LEU A 74 2.90 3.48 0.54
C LEU A 74 2.34 2.53 -0.51
N PHE A 75 2.14 3.01 -1.74
CA PHE A 75 1.67 2.17 -2.85
C PHE A 75 2.59 0.97 -3.08
N GLN A 76 3.91 1.18 -3.11
CA GLN A 76 4.89 0.10 -3.23
C GLN A 76 4.83 -0.89 -2.05
N ALA A 77 4.71 -0.39 -0.82
CA ALA A 77 4.60 -1.23 0.37
C ALA A 77 3.32 -2.07 0.37
N THR A 78 2.20 -1.50 -0.09
CA THR A 78 0.92 -2.19 -0.26
C THR A 78 1.01 -3.29 -1.30
N ILE A 79 1.62 -3.05 -2.48
CA ILE A 79 1.87 -4.10 -3.49
C ILE A 79 2.61 -5.28 -2.87
N TYR A 80 3.70 -5.00 -2.16
CA TYR A 80 4.52 -6.04 -1.54
C TYR A 80 3.72 -6.82 -0.48
N LEU A 81 2.93 -6.16 0.34
CA LEU A 81 2.14 -6.82 1.38
C LEU A 81 0.95 -7.60 0.84
N ILE A 82 0.31 -7.15 -0.24
CA ILE A 82 -0.68 -7.95 -0.98
C ILE A 82 -0.06 -9.27 -1.42
N TRP A 83 1.10 -9.19 -2.07
CA TRP A 83 1.83 -10.38 -2.52
C TRP A 83 2.20 -11.30 -1.34
N LYS A 84 2.74 -10.73 -0.26
CA LYS A 84 3.12 -11.47 0.95
C LYS A 84 1.92 -12.15 1.61
N GLU A 85 0.81 -11.44 1.78
CA GLU A 85 -0.41 -11.96 2.41
C GLU A 85 -1.03 -13.07 1.55
N ARG A 86 -1.15 -12.85 0.24
CA ARG A 86 -1.66 -13.85 -0.69
C ARG A 86 -0.83 -15.14 -0.64
N ASN A 87 0.50 -15.04 -0.67
CA ASN A 87 1.37 -16.22 -0.60
C ASN A 87 1.31 -16.90 0.77
N SER A 88 1.21 -16.15 1.86
CA SER A 88 1.01 -16.71 3.21
C SER A 88 -0.28 -17.52 3.30
N ARG A 89 -1.38 -17.00 2.73
CA ARG A 89 -2.66 -17.73 2.68
C ARG A 89 -2.57 -18.98 1.82
N LEU A 90 -1.94 -18.88 0.65
CA LEU A 90 -1.77 -20.01 -0.27
C LEU A 90 -0.95 -21.15 0.35
N HIS A 91 0.17 -20.83 1.01
CA HIS A 91 1.13 -21.86 1.46
C HIS A 91 0.95 -22.29 2.92
N SER A 92 0.38 -21.43 3.77
CA SER A 92 0.28 -21.68 5.21
C SER A 92 -1.15 -21.67 5.72
N GLY A 93 -2.14 -21.25 4.91
CA GLY A 93 -3.53 -21.10 5.33
C GLY A 93 -3.75 -19.99 6.37
N ILE A 94 -2.72 -19.19 6.67
CA ILE A 94 -2.79 -18.14 7.69
C ILE A 94 -3.42 -16.89 7.06
N CYS A 95 -4.62 -16.56 7.53
CA CYS A 95 -5.34 -15.34 7.16
C CYS A 95 -5.21 -14.30 8.28
N ARG A 96 -4.61 -13.15 7.96
CA ARG A 96 -4.50 -12.05 8.93
C ARG A 96 -5.64 -11.04 8.75
N PRO A 97 -6.16 -10.43 9.82
CA PRO A 97 -7.14 -9.35 9.69
C PRO A 97 -6.50 -8.09 9.10
N THR A 98 -7.31 -7.22 8.47
CA THR A 98 -6.86 -5.98 7.83
C THR A 98 -6.05 -5.09 8.78
N GLN A 99 -6.42 -5.05 10.06
CA GLN A 99 -5.73 -4.28 11.12
C GLN A 99 -4.27 -4.71 11.30
N ALA A 100 -3.97 -6.01 11.17
CA ALA A 100 -2.61 -6.52 11.26
C ALA A 100 -1.76 -6.03 10.07
N ILE A 101 -2.36 -5.96 8.87
CA ILE A 101 -1.70 -5.44 7.67
C ILE A 101 -1.51 -3.94 7.76
N ILE A 102 -2.51 -3.19 8.24
CA ILE A 102 -2.40 -1.75 8.47
C ILE A 102 -1.25 -1.44 9.45
N HIS A 103 -1.15 -2.20 10.54
CA HIS A 103 -0.06 -2.04 11.51
C HIS A 103 1.31 -2.37 10.89
N GLU A 104 1.41 -3.45 10.12
CA GLU A 104 2.65 -3.80 9.40
C GLU A 104 3.04 -2.72 8.39
N LEU A 105 2.09 -2.20 7.61
CA LEU A 105 2.29 -1.07 6.69
C LEU A 105 2.84 0.15 7.42
N LYS A 106 2.21 0.57 8.53
CA LYS A 106 2.69 1.71 9.32
C LYS A 106 4.13 1.52 9.77
N LYS A 107 4.47 0.33 10.28
CA LYS A 107 5.84 0.00 10.69
C LYS A 107 6.81 0.04 9.51
N THR A 108 6.45 -0.57 8.38
CA THR A 108 7.27 -0.57 7.15
C THR A 108 7.51 0.86 6.64
N MET A 109 6.49 1.72 6.67
CA MET A 109 6.60 3.11 6.27
C MET A 109 7.54 3.88 7.18
N SER A 110 7.38 3.80 8.50
CA SER A 110 8.29 4.45 9.44
C SER A 110 9.75 4.02 9.22
N LEU A 111 10.00 2.72 9.04
CA LEU A 111 11.36 2.19 8.77
C LEU A 111 11.93 2.69 7.44
N LYS A 112 11.11 2.90 6.41
CA LYS A 112 11.56 3.44 5.12
C LYS A 112 11.77 4.96 5.17
N LEU A 113 10.96 5.70 5.91
CA LEU A 113 10.97 7.16 5.93
C LEU A 113 12.01 7.73 6.89
N ASP A 114 12.33 7.01 7.96
CA ASP A 114 13.30 7.42 8.98
C ASP A 114 14.72 7.73 8.41
N PRO A 115 15.39 6.83 7.67
CA PRO A 115 16.70 7.15 7.08
C PRO A 115 16.63 8.31 6.07
N ARG A 116 15.55 8.42 5.31
CA ARG A 116 15.34 9.54 4.37
C ARG A 116 15.18 10.86 5.09
N SER A 117 14.49 10.85 6.24
CA SER A 117 14.28 12.02 7.08
C SER A 117 15.57 12.49 7.74
N ARG A 118 16.42 11.56 8.18
CA ARG A 118 17.78 11.89 8.65
C ARG A 118 18.60 12.57 7.56
N ASN A 119 18.63 12.01 6.34
CA ASN A 119 19.37 12.60 5.22
C ASN A 119 18.82 13.98 4.85
N MET A 120 17.50 14.17 4.90
CA MET A 120 16.88 15.46 4.63
C MET A 120 17.32 16.54 5.64
N ARG A 121 17.39 16.20 6.93
CA ARG A 121 17.87 17.12 7.99
C ARG A 121 19.32 17.55 7.80
N LEU A 122 20.16 16.69 7.21
CA LEU A 122 21.54 17.05 6.88
C LEU A 122 21.61 18.07 5.74
N ALA A 123 20.61 18.09 4.84
CA ALA A 123 20.56 18.99 3.69
C ALA A 123 19.79 20.30 3.95
N SER A 124 18.78 20.29 4.82
CA SER A 124 17.96 21.45 5.16
C SER A 124 17.32 21.29 6.55
N SER A 125 17.40 22.34 7.38
CA SER A 125 16.90 22.35 8.76
C SER A 125 15.49 22.93 8.93
N SER A 126 14.90 23.55 7.89
CA SER A 126 13.70 24.40 8.02
C SER A 126 12.38 23.76 7.58
N SER A 127 12.37 22.51 7.10
CA SER A 127 11.15 21.85 6.59
C SER A 127 10.77 20.59 7.37
N LEU A 128 9.46 20.32 7.50
CA LEU A 128 8.93 19.08 8.06
C LEU A 128 9.51 17.87 7.32
N THR A 129 10.10 16.92 8.05
CA THR A 129 10.72 15.73 7.44
C THR A 129 9.70 14.76 6.87
N TYR A 130 10.12 13.82 6.02
CA TYR A 130 9.23 12.77 5.51
C TYR A 130 8.56 11.96 6.64
N LEU A 131 9.30 11.57 7.68
CA LEU A 131 8.77 10.86 8.83
C LEU A 131 7.89 11.79 9.69
N GLY A 132 8.27 13.05 9.85
CA GLY A 132 7.43 14.04 10.54
C GLY A 132 6.08 14.24 9.84
N THR A 133 6.09 14.33 8.51
CA THR A 133 4.90 14.41 7.65
C THR A 133 4.06 13.15 7.78
N TRP A 134 4.68 11.97 7.77
CA TRP A 134 3.98 10.70 7.99
C TRP A 134 3.29 10.64 9.36
N LEU A 135 4.00 11.01 10.43
CA LEU A 135 3.46 11.00 11.79
C LEU A 135 2.37 12.07 12.01
N SER A 136 2.33 13.15 11.24
CA SER A 136 1.19 14.07 11.32
C SER A 136 -0.11 13.46 10.80
N PHE A 137 -0.06 12.39 10.01
CA PHE A 137 -1.24 11.70 9.51
C PHE A 137 -1.66 10.50 10.38
N PHE A 138 -0.78 9.89 11.17
CA PHE A 138 -1.00 8.62 11.88
C PHE A 138 -0.57 8.66 13.33
#